data_AF-A0A7X7B2D0-F1
#
_entry.id   AF-A0A7X7B2D0-F1
#
_cell.length_a   1.000
_cell.length_b   1.000
_cell.length_c   1.000
_cell.angle_alpha   90.00
_cell.angle_beta   90.00
_cell.angle_gamma   90.00
#
_symmetry.space_group_name_H-M   'P 1'
#
loop_
_entity.id
_entity.type
_entity.pdbx_description
1 polymer ?
#
loop_
_entity_poly.entity_id
_entity_poly.type
_entity_poly.pdbx_seq_one_letter_code
_entity_poly.pdbx_strand_id
1 'polypeptide(L)'
;NAVHNYVLVEYDFDSKDFQIVHDQETFQFRDGSYVYFDRENMTMRLFNENEDIDVLLQQDSGGPILTSEYIISTTAGTSEAHDIYLFNRQGEILGTYDNTESNSRFSHFSQVIDENYLYLFRHFESKDEFVRIKYSEGTLEELEVLAEWAR
;
A
#
# COMPACT_ATOMS: atom_id res chain seq x y z
N ASN A 1 14.84 -0.13 12.17
CA ASN A 1 13.43 -0.10 12.63
C ASN A 1 12.61 -0.99 11.73
N ALA A 2 11.97 -2.03 12.26
CA ALA A 2 11.24 -3.01 11.47
C ALA A 2 9.78 -2.56 11.24
N VAL A 3 9.25 -2.80 10.04
CA VAL A 3 7.79 -2.75 9.82
C VAL A 3 7.22 -4.02 10.43
N HIS A 4 6.29 -3.85 11.36
CA HIS A 4 5.60 -4.98 11.97
C HIS A 4 4.22 -5.11 11.33
N ASN A 5 4.00 -6.22 10.64
CA ASN A 5 2.66 -6.63 10.23
C ASN A 5 2.00 -7.25 11.46
N TYR A 6 1.03 -6.54 12.02
CA TYR A 6 0.27 -7.03 13.16
C TYR A 6 -1.03 -7.66 12.65
N VAL A 7 -1.35 -8.83 13.18
CA VAL A 7 -2.69 -9.40 13.07
C VAL A 7 -3.39 -9.04 14.36
N LEU A 8 -4.58 -8.42 14.27
CA LEU A 8 -5.40 -8.21 15.45
C LEU A 8 -5.90 -9.58 15.92
N VAL A 9 -5.54 -9.93 17.15
CA VAL A 9 -5.97 -11.17 17.79
C VAL A 9 -6.85 -10.78 18.97
N GLU A 10 -8.11 -11.19 18.93
CA GLU A 10 -9.03 -11.02 20.05
C GLU A 10 -9.00 -12.28 20.91
N TYR A 11 -8.99 -12.09 22.23
CA TYR A 11 -9.13 -13.19 23.17
C TYR A 11 -10.62 -13.41 23.45
N ASP A 12 -11.16 -14.51 22.95
CA ASP A 12 -12.53 -14.91 23.21
C ASP A 12 -12.61 -15.57 24.61
N PHE A 13 -13.29 -14.90 25.53
CA PHE A 13 -13.44 -15.36 26.91
C PHE A 13 -14.34 -16.59 27.06
N ASP A 14 -15.27 -16.81 26.13
CA ASP A 14 -16.22 -17.92 26.15
C ASP A 14 -15.57 -19.21 25.64
N SER A 15 -14.82 -19.12 24.52
CA SER A 15 -14.06 -20.26 23.99
C SER A 15 -12.68 -20.45 24.65
N LYS A 16 -12.19 -19.45 25.38
CA LYS A 16 -10.83 -19.39 25.96
C LYS A 16 -9.73 -19.61 24.92
N ASP A 17 -9.95 -19.07 23.73
CA ASP A 17 -9.01 -19.18 22.62
C ASP A 17 -8.71 -17.78 22.04
N PHE A 18 -7.56 -17.69 21.38
CA PHE A 18 -7.19 -16.53 20.61
C PHE A 18 -7.77 -16.69 19.21
N GLN A 19 -8.73 -15.84 18.86
CA GLN A 19 -9.27 -15.82 17.51
C GLN A 19 -8.53 -14.77 16.70
N ILE A 20 -7.96 -15.20 15.57
CA ILE A 20 -7.60 -14.26 14.52
C ILE A 20 -8.90 -13.58 14.12
N VAL A 21 -8.97 -12.26 14.31
CA VAL A 21 -10.14 -11.50 13.89
C VAL A 21 -10.05 -11.42 12.36
N HIS A 22 -10.60 -12.43 11.70
CA HIS A 22 -10.40 -12.73 10.28
C HIS A 22 -10.93 -11.66 9.32
N ASP A 23 -11.59 -10.62 9.84
CA ASP A 23 -12.25 -9.56 9.08
C ASP A 23 -11.70 -8.14 9.32
N GLN A 24 -10.61 -7.96 10.08
CA GLN A 24 -10.05 -6.62 10.31
C GLN A 24 -8.77 -6.40 9.48
N GLU A 25 -8.94 -5.57 8.45
CA GLU A 25 -8.02 -4.55 7.91
C GLU A 25 -6.52 -4.81 8.10
N THR A 26 -5.80 -5.05 7.00
CA THR A 26 -4.34 -5.02 7.02
C THR A 26 -3.91 -3.62 7.46
N PHE A 27 -3.25 -3.54 8.61
CA PHE A 27 -2.71 -2.29 9.12
C PHE A 27 -1.21 -2.36 9.28
N GLN A 28 -0.57 -1.21 9.10
CA GLN A 28 0.86 -1.04 9.31
C GLN A 28 1.07 0.04 10.36
N PHE A 29 1.88 -0.27 11.37
CA PHE A 29 2.30 0.68 12.39
C PHE A 29 3.80 0.88 12.31
N ARG A 30 4.23 2.14 12.27
CA ARG A 30 5.65 2.51 12.23
C ARG A 30 5.84 3.92 12.74
N ASP A 31 6.82 4.11 13.61
CA ASP A 31 7.29 5.43 14.07
C ASP A 31 6.13 6.34 14.54
N GLY A 32 5.17 5.74 15.27
CA GLY A 32 4.04 6.45 15.87
C GLY A 32 2.90 6.80 14.94
N SER A 33 2.90 6.33 13.68
CA SER A 33 1.70 6.38 12.84
C SER A 33 1.22 4.99 12.46
N TYR A 34 -0.08 4.92 12.23
CA TYR A 34 -0.84 3.74 11.86
C TYR A 34 -1.58 4.03 10.56
N VAL A 35 -1.44 3.16 9.57
CA VAL A 35 -2.22 3.23 8.33
C VAL A 35 -2.97 1.93 8.14
N TYR A 36 -4.21 2.01 7.68
CA TYR A 36 -5.01 0.83 7.37
C TYR A 36 -5.91 1.07 6.16
N PHE A 37 -6.38 -0.04 5.60
CA PHE A 37 -7.38 -0.07 4.55
C PHE A 37 -8.72 -0.56 5.12
N ASP A 38 -9.68 0.35 5.21
CA ASP A 38 -11.09 0.10 5.53
C ASP A 38 -11.76 -0.54 4.34
N ARG A 39 -11.97 -1.85 4.44
CA ARG A 39 -12.55 -2.65 3.36
C ARG A 39 -14.05 -2.42 3.19
N GLU A 40 -14.77 -2.06 4.26
CA GLU A 40 -16.22 -1.83 4.18
C GLU A 40 -16.52 -0.56 3.40
N ASN A 41 -15.78 0.50 3.70
CA ASN A 41 -15.94 1.79 3.05
C ASN A 41 -15.04 1.96 1.83
N MET A 42 -14.14 1.00 1.57
CA MET A 42 -13.12 1.05 0.52
C MET A 42 -12.27 2.32 0.64
N THR A 43 -11.78 2.60 1.85
CA THR A 43 -11.00 3.81 2.15
C THR A 43 -9.69 3.51 2.85
N MET A 44 -8.68 4.34 2.61
CA MET A 44 -7.40 4.26 3.29
C MET A 44 -7.25 5.43 4.26
N ARG A 45 -6.85 5.14 5.51
CA ARG A 45 -6.79 6.14 6.58
C ARG A 45 -5.46 6.10 7.32
N LEU A 46 -5.00 7.29 7.73
CA LEU A 46 -3.78 7.51 8.50
C LEU A 46 -4.12 8.08 9.88
N PHE A 47 -3.52 7.49 10.91
CA PHE A 47 -3.59 7.93 12.30
C PHE A 47 -2.20 8.24 12.82
N ASN A 48 -2.02 9.36 13.53
CA ASN A 48 -0.78 9.71 14.21
C ASN A 48 -0.99 9.74 15.73
N GLU A 49 -0.26 8.89 16.47
CA GLU A 49 -0.38 8.75 17.93
C GLU A 49 -0.03 10.05 18.68
N ASN A 50 0.75 10.93 18.05
CA ASN A 50 1.23 12.16 18.66
C ASN A 50 0.34 13.37 18.34
N GLU A 51 -0.60 13.26 17.40
CA GLU A 51 -1.38 14.40 16.91
C GLU A 51 -2.90 14.18 16.87
N ASP A 52 -3.41 12.99 17.23
CA ASP A 52 -4.85 12.61 17.14
C ASP A 52 -5.46 12.92 15.75
N ILE A 53 -4.63 12.91 14.70
CA ILE A 53 -5.06 13.21 13.33
C ILE A 53 -5.52 11.92 12.66
N ASP A 54 -6.77 11.91 12.21
CA ASP A 54 -7.35 10.93 11.29
C ASP A 54 -7.45 11.56 9.90
N VAL A 55 -6.57 11.15 8.98
CA VAL A 55 -6.58 11.61 7.59
C VAL A 55 -7.14 10.54 6.69
N LEU A 56 -8.22 10.86 5.98
CA LEU A 56 -8.65 10.09 4.82
C LEU A 56 -7.66 10.35 3.67
N LEU A 57 -6.86 9.35 3.34
CA LEU A 57 -5.87 9.45 2.28
C LEU A 57 -6.52 9.26 0.90
N GLN A 58 -7.38 8.24 0.77
CA GLN A 58 -7.99 7.87 -0.51
C GLN A 58 -9.25 7.02 -0.34
N GLN A 59 -10.17 7.10 -1.30
CA GLN A 59 -11.23 6.11 -1.53
C GLN A 59 -10.71 5.09 -2.55
N ASP A 60 -10.02 4.04 -2.09
CA ASP A 60 -9.71 2.93 -2.99
C ASP A 60 -9.30 1.64 -2.25
N SER A 61 -9.46 0.52 -2.98
CA SER A 61 -9.16 -0.91 -2.79
C SER A 61 -7.71 -1.33 -2.52
N GLY A 62 -6.78 -0.37 -2.46
CA GLY A 62 -5.35 -0.63 -2.34
C GLY A 62 -4.87 -0.82 -0.90
N GLY A 63 -4.01 -1.81 -0.67
CA GLY A 63 -3.29 -1.93 0.61
C GLY A 63 -2.19 -0.86 0.74
N PRO A 64 -2.19 -0.03 1.79
CA PRO A 64 -1.09 0.92 2.04
C PRO A 64 0.22 0.20 2.33
N ILE A 65 1.33 0.86 2.05
CA ILE A 65 2.66 0.56 2.58
C ILE A 65 3.17 1.76 3.40
N LEU A 66 3.57 1.50 4.64
CA LEU A 66 4.11 2.49 5.56
C LEU A 66 5.63 2.38 5.66
N THR A 67 6.32 3.37 5.10
CA THR A 67 7.78 3.53 5.24
C THR A 67 8.11 4.53 6.35
N SER A 68 9.38 4.76 6.69
CA SER A 68 9.73 5.78 7.69
C SER A 68 9.32 7.19 7.26
N GLU A 69 9.45 7.50 5.97
CA GLU A 69 9.27 8.86 5.43
C GLU A 69 7.93 9.05 4.70
N TYR A 70 7.35 7.97 4.17
CA TYR A 70 6.24 8.04 3.23
C TYR A 70 5.19 6.95 3.45
N ILE A 71 4.02 7.21 2.88
CA ILE A 71 2.96 6.22 2.69
C ILE A 71 2.81 6.00 1.19
N ILE A 72 2.77 4.75 0.76
CA ILE A 72 2.59 4.39 -0.65
C ILE A 72 1.25 3.64 -0.77
N SER A 73 0.41 4.06 -1.71
CA SER A 73 -0.86 3.39 -2.04
C SER A 73 -0.84 2.93 -3.48
N THR A 74 -1.41 1.76 -3.74
CA THR A 74 -1.55 1.20 -5.10
C THR A 74 -3.01 0.91 -5.39
N THR A 75 -3.56 1.53 -6.43
CA THR A 75 -4.98 1.52 -6.83
C THR A 75 -5.24 0.44 -7.89
N ALA A 76 -4.79 -0.78 -7.60
CA ALA A 76 -4.66 -1.84 -8.59
C ALA A 76 -5.97 -2.17 -9.33
N GLY A 77 -6.01 -1.92 -10.64
CA GLY A 77 -7.09 -2.39 -11.51
C GLY A 77 -8.43 -1.66 -11.37
N THR A 78 -8.42 -0.45 -10.83
CA THR A 78 -9.60 0.43 -10.72
C THR A 78 -9.61 1.47 -11.84
N SER A 79 -10.74 2.18 -12.00
CA SER A 79 -10.88 3.30 -12.95
C SER A 79 -10.34 4.61 -12.40
N GLU A 80 -9.44 4.55 -11.40
CA GLU A 80 -8.90 5.73 -10.73
C GLU A 80 -7.95 6.52 -11.65
N ALA A 81 -7.75 7.79 -11.27
CA ALA A 81 -6.96 8.73 -12.08
C ALA A 81 -5.47 8.38 -12.13
N HIS A 82 -4.94 7.74 -11.08
CA HIS A 82 -3.54 7.30 -10.99
C HIS A 82 -3.46 5.90 -10.41
N ASP A 83 -2.39 5.16 -10.71
CA ASP A 83 -2.18 3.76 -10.28
C ASP A 83 -1.42 3.65 -8.95
N ILE A 84 -0.57 4.63 -8.64
CA ILE A 84 0.24 4.65 -7.43
C ILE A 84 0.29 6.07 -6.89
N TYR A 85 0.15 6.21 -5.58
CA TYR A 85 0.24 7.47 -4.86
C TYR A 85 1.34 7.40 -3.81
N LEU A 86 2.09 8.49 -3.69
CA LEU A 86 3.08 8.72 -2.65
C LEU A 86 2.60 9.87 -1.77
N PHE A 87 2.37 9.60 -0.49
CA PHE A 87 1.99 10.61 0.50
C PHE A 87 3.13 10.85 1.48
N ASN A 88 3.20 12.07 2.03
CA ASN A 88 3.97 12.29 3.26
C ASN A 88 3.23 11.69 4.48
N ARG A 89 3.89 11.75 5.64
CA ARG A 89 3.35 11.28 6.93
C ARG A 89 2.24 12.18 7.50
N GLN A 90 1.86 13.24 6.81
CA GLN A 90 0.72 14.11 7.12
C GLN A 90 -0.46 13.84 6.19
N GLY A 91 -0.32 12.90 5.25
CA GLY A 91 -1.36 12.52 4.29
C GLY A 91 -1.49 13.44 3.07
N GLU A 92 -0.50 14.30 2.82
CA GLU A 92 -0.45 15.13 1.62
C GLU A 92 0.17 14.32 0.46
N ILE A 93 -0.44 14.39 -0.73
CA ILE A 93 0.12 13.75 -1.94
C ILE A 93 1.39 14.50 -2.36
N LEU A 94 2.49 13.77 -2.45
CA LEU A 94 3.78 14.25 -2.95
C LEU A 94 3.97 13.89 -4.43
N GLY A 95 3.52 12.71 -4.82
CA GLY A 95 3.68 12.22 -6.19
C GLY A 95 2.65 11.16 -6.55
N THR A 96 2.45 11.00 -7.85
CA THR A 96 1.60 9.96 -8.43
C THR A 96 2.33 9.29 -9.60
N TYR A 97 1.92 8.06 -9.91
CA TYR A 97 2.42 7.34 -11.07
C TYR A 97 1.25 6.70 -11.83
N ASP A 98 1.24 6.93 -13.14
CA ASP A 98 0.24 6.41 -14.06
C ASP A 98 0.87 5.31 -14.90
N ASN A 99 0.26 4.14 -14.87
CA ASN A 99 0.62 3.05 -15.75
C ASN A 99 0.09 3.35 -17.15
N THR A 100 0.93 3.97 -17.97
CA THR A 100 0.56 4.38 -19.34
C THR A 100 0.43 3.23 -20.33
N GLU A 101 0.82 2.01 -19.94
CA GLU A 101 0.75 0.83 -20.79
C GLU A 101 -0.68 0.27 -20.85
N SER A 102 -1.30 0.40 -22.02
CA SER A 102 -2.67 -0.09 -22.26
C SER A 102 -2.80 -1.59 -21.97
N ASN A 103 -3.96 -2.00 -21.44
CA ASN A 103 -4.28 -3.40 -21.08
C ASN A 103 -3.33 -4.01 -20.06
N SER A 104 -2.72 -3.17 -19.23
CA SER A 104 -1.92 -3.62 -18.11
C SER A 104 -2.45 -3.08 -16.79
N ARG A 105 -2.20 -3.80 -15.70
CA ARG A 105 -2.56 -3.40 -14.34
C ARG A 105 -1.50 -3.83 -13.37
N PHE A 106 -1.25 -3.04 -12.33
CA PHE A 106 -0.43 -3.51 -11.23
C PHE A 106 -1.16 -4.54 -10.38
N SER A 107 -0.40 -5.41 -9.73
CA SER A 107 -0.90 -6.30 -8.70
C SER A 107 -1.26 -5.51 -7.45
N HIS A 108 -2.27 -5.98 -6.72
CA HIS A 108 -2.57 -5.50 -5.37
C HIS A 108 -1.47 -5.86 -4.36
N PHE A 109 -0.54 -6.74 -4.75
CA PHE A 109 0.61 -7.11 -3.94
C PHE A 109 1.82 -6.28 -4.34
N SER A 110 2.16 -5.33 -3.48
CA SER A 110 3.35 -4.49 -3.56
C SER A 110 4.22 -4.69 -2.31
N GLN A 111 5.54 -4.59 -2.47
CA GLN A 111 6.49 -4.72 -1.37
C GLN A 111 7.60 -3.69 -1.46
N VAL A 112 8.03 -3.19 -0.31
CA VAL A 112 9.26 -2.43 -0.16
C VAL A 112 10.32 -3.39 0.38
N ILE A 113 11.30 -3.72 -0.47
CA ILE A 113 12.41 -4.62 -0.14
C ILE A 113 13.71 -3.83 0.09
N ASP A 114 13.82 -2.66 -0.53
CA ASP A 114 14.90 -1.68 -0.40
C ASP A 114 14.25 -0.32 -0.11
N GLU A 115 14.84 0.50 0.76
CA GLU A 115 14.19 1.67 1.39
C GLU A 115 13.71 2.74 0.39
N ASN A 116 14.13 2.65 -0.87
CA ASN A 116 13.77 3.59 -1.93
C ASN A 116 13.14 2.92 -3.16
N TYR A 117 12.80 1.63 -3.10
CA TYR A 117 12.20 0.94 -4.24
C TYR A 117 10.92 0.22 -3.86
N LEU A 118 9.87 0.55 -4.61
CA LEU A 118 8.63 -0.18 -4.60
C LEU A 118 8.74 -1.29 -5.64
N TYR A 119 8.57 -2.54 -5.21
CA TYR A 119 8.57 -3.73 -6.07
C TYR A 119 7.15 -4.25 -6.23
N LEU A 120 6.76 -4.55 -7.46
CA LEU A 120 5.40 -4.96 -7.80
C LEU A 120 5.38 -5.81 -9.06
N PHE A 121 4.27 -6.52 -9.26
CA PHE A 121 3.99 -7.19 -10.52
C PHE A 121 3.11 -6.31 -11.40
N ARG A 122 3.41 -6.23 -12.70
CA ARG A 122 2.53 -5.65 -13.72
C ARG A 122 2.00 -6.75 -14.61
N HIS A 123 0.69 -6.87 -14.68
CA HIS A 123 -0.02 -7.91 -15.41
C HIS A 123 -0.53 -7.38 -16.73
N PHE A 124 -0.28 -8.09 -17.81
CA PHE A 124 -0.87 -7.87 -19.13
C PHE A 124 -1.78 -9.06 -19.50
N GLU A 125 -2.44 -8.97 -20.65
CA GLU A 125 -3.19 -10.10 -21.20
C GLU A 125 -2.27 -11.27 -21.59
N SER A 126 -1.09 -11.00 -22.16
CA SER A 126 -0.20 -12.01 -22.75
C SER A 126 1.07 -12.30 -21.94
N LYS A 127 1.37 -11.46 -20.95
CA LYS A 127 2.62 -11.53 -20.18
C LYS A 127 2.42 -10.99 -18.76
N ASP A 128 3.36 -11.31 -17.91
CA ASP A 128 3.53 -10.70 -16.60
C ASP A 128 4.95 -10.15 -16.49
N GLU A 129 5.09 -9.04 -15.77
CA GLU A 129 6.37 -8.38 -15.50
C GLU A 129 6.57 -8.26 -13.99
N PHE A 130 7.81 -8.43 -13.55
CA PHE A 130 8.27 -7.99 -12.24
C PHE A 130 9.01 -6.66 -12.41
N VAL A 131 8.54 -5.62 -11.73
CA VAL A 131 8.99 -4.25 -11.96
C VAL A 131 9.37 -3.59 -10.63
N ARG A 132 10.15 -2.52 -10.71
CA ARG A 132 10.37 -1.61 -9.59
C ARG A 132 10.21 -0.16 -10.00
N ILE A 133 9.81 0.66 -9.03
CA ILE A 133 9.77 2.12 -9.15
C ILE A 133 10.59 2.69 -8.01
N LYS A 134 11.55 3.55 -8.33
CA LYS A 134 12.30 4.28 -7.31
C LYS A 134 11.42 5.39 -6.74
N TYR A 135 11.43 5.53 -5.43
CA TYR A 135 10.80 6.65 -4.73
C TYR A 135 11.82 7.31 -3.80
N SER A 136 11.94 8.63 -3.90
CA SER A 136 12.82 9.44 -3.05
C SER A 136 12.46 10.91 -3.16
N GLU A 137 12.74 11.68 -2.09
CA GLU A 137 12.56 13.13 -2.09
C GLU A 137 11.15 13.57 -2.49
N GLY A 138 10.13 12.77 -2.16
CA GLY A 138 8.74 13.04 -2.48
C GLY A 138 8.36 12.82 -3.95
N THR A 139 9.13 12.03 -4.71
CA THR A 139 8.85 11.73 -6.11
C THR A 139 8.78 10.23 -6.38
N LEU A 140 8.06 9.85 -7.44
CA LEU A 140 8.07 8.52 -8.05
C LEU A 140 8.81 8.63 -9.38
N GLU A 141 9.87 7.85 -9.58
CA GLU A 141 10.66 7.85 -10.81
C GLU A 141 10.05 6.93 -11.89
N GLU A 142 10.74 6.77 -13.01
CA GLU A 142 10.35 5.85 -14.08
C GLU A 142 10.38 4.38 -13.61
N LEU A 143 9.44 3.60 -14.14
CA LEU A 143 9.34 2.17 -13.89
C LEU A 143 10.45 1.41 -14.62
N GLU A 144 11.10 0.49 -13.91
CA GLU A 144 12.09 -0.42 -14.46
C GLU A 144 11.55 -1.86 -14.48
N VAL A 145 11.59 -2.51 -15.65
CA VAL A 145 11.25 -3.93 -15.79
C VAL A 145 12.47 -4.78 -15.44
N LEU A 146 12.33 -5.60 -14.39
CA LEU A 146 13.39 -6.48 -13.89
C LEU A 146 13.33 -7.88 -14.49
N ALA A 147 12.11 -8.36 -14.75
CA ALA A 147 11.87 -9.65 -15.40
C ALA A 147 10.52 -9.64 -16.12
N GLU A 148 10.41 -10.47 -17.16
CA GLU A 148 9.20 -10.66 -17.96
C GLU A 148 9.03 -12.14 -18.28
N TRP A 149 7.79 -12.64 -18.26
CA TRP A 149 7.44 -13.97 -18.74
C TRP A 149 6.07 -14.00 -19.41
N ALA A 150 5.90 -14.93 -20.35
CA ALA A 150 4.62 -15.17 -21.00
C ALA A 150 3.60 -15.75 -20.00
N ARG A 151 2.34 -15.40 -20.20
CA ARG A 151 1.23 -15.86 -19.36
C ARG A 151 0.55 -17.11 -19.93
#